data_AF-A0A9W9PYR4-F1
#
_entry.id   AF-A0A9W9PYR4-F1
#
_cell.length_a   1.000
_cell.length_b   1.000
_cell.length_c   1.000
_cell.angle_alpha   90.00
_cell.angle_beta   90.00
_cell.angle_gamma   90.00
#
_symmetry.space_group_name_H-M   'P 1'
#
loop_
_entity.id
_entity.type
_entity.pdbx_description
1 polymer ?
#
loop_
_entity_poly.entity_id
_entity_poly.type
_entity_poly.pdbx_seq_one_letter_code
_entity_poly.pdbx_strand_id
1 'polypeptide(L)'
;MKANTILPILGLSGSALGAAVARSTQEPWGYKSGSKESIANLKDKIENVVWILLENRGFDNILGGVHKEGLDNVVNNGPFWNPQLVNETDSKKWYSVFKDFDSVLHDPDHSVTGNNFEFYGTYHPDSKAIADGTLKPDLKGFVERQMAVYPAISAQRATEEVMGYYSESEIPTLVDLVDEFTTFNYWHSCIPGPTNPNRLCAVSGTSDGHGENDNDFDVSAIDASSIFEVASSKGISWRNYDGTNGDFLPDSMFFNWTAKNAQANVVPLENFYQDAYLGLLPQLSYINPSCCGENTNSMHPSGNVSFGQVLVKQVYEALRASPQWEKTLLVLTYDETGGFFDHVQPPLAVRPDNKSYTETAPDGKNYTLNFDRLGGRMPTWLISPYAPPGHVENYGVNPVTGKSESYSATSVLKTLGYLWDLEDATPRVSHSPAFDHLIGPRARASAPMTLAVPHVFPDAV
;
A
#
# COMPACT_ATOMS: atom_id res chain seq x y z
N MET A 1 49.72 -52.49 -11.92
CA MET A 1 49.24 -51.20 -12.49
C MET A 1 47.72 -51.20 -12.43
N LYS A 2 47.14 -50.53 -11.44
CA LYS A 2 45.71 -50.21 -11.36
C LYS A 2 45.63 -48.70 -11.26
N ALA A 3 45.06 -48.06 -12.28
CA ALA A 3 44.89 -46.62 -12.36
C ALA A 3 43.61 -46.24 -11.61
N ASN A 4 43.74 -45.37 -10.61
CA ASN A 4 42.62 -44.66 -9.99
C ASN A 4 42.49 -43.31 -10.69
N THR A 5 41.40 -43.11 -11.40
CA THR A 5 41.02 -41.81 -11.98
C THR A 5 40.12 -41.09 -10.97
N ILE A 6 40.57 -39.92 -10.52
CA ILE A 6 39.85 -38.99 -9.66
C ILE A 6 38.92 -38.16 -10.56
N LEU A 7 37.61 -38.18 -10.31
CA LEU A 7 36.66 -37.20 -10.86
C LEU A 7 36.51 -36.04 -9.87
N PRO A 8 36.56 -34.77 -10.31
CA PRO A 8 36.26 -33.63 -9.46
C PRO A 8 34.74 -33.45 -9.35
N ILE A 9 34.26 -33.24 -8.13
CA ILE A 9 32.88 -32.84 -7.84
C ILE A 9 32.79 -31.34 -8.15
N LEU A 10 32.13 -30.99 -9.25
CA LEU A 10 31.67 -29.62 -9.48
C LEU A 10 30.53 -29.33 -8.50
N GLY A 11 30.75 -28.34 -7.64
CA GLY A 11 29.71 -27.74 -6.82
C GLY A 11 28.69 -27.03 -7.70
N LEU A 12 27.44 -27.48 -7.65
CA LEU A 12 26.29 -26.74 -8.15
C LEU A 12 25.97 -25.65 -7.13
N SER A 13 26.41 -24.42 -7.40
CA SER A 13 25.83 -23.22 -6.81
C SER A 13 24.38 -23.12 -7.29
N GLY A 14 23.44 -23.46 -6.41
CA GLY A 14 22.01 -23.28 -6.66
C GLY A 14 21.69 -21.79 -6.70
N SER A 15 21.62 -21.23 -7.90
CA SER A 15 20.91 -19.99 -8.16
C SER A 15 19.43 -20.24 -7.95
N ALA A 16 18.86 -19.67 -6.88
CA ALA A 16 17.42 -19.49 -6.75
C ALA A 16 16.99 -18.46 -7.80
N LEU A 17 16.87 -18.89 -9.06
CA LEU A 17 16.01 -18.23 -10.01
C LEU A 17 14.60 -18.38 -9.44
N GLY A 18 14.01 -17.28 -8.99
CA GLY A 18 12.57 -17.17 -8.77
C GLY A 18 11.86 -17.43 -10.10
N ALA A 19 11.70 -18.70 -10.44
CA ALA A 19 10.64 -19.13 -11.31
C ALA A 19 9.38 -18.96 -10.47
N ALA A 20 8.69 -17.83 -10.66
CA ALA A 20 7.29 -17.73 -10.31
C ALA A 20 6.62 -18.95 -10.96
N VAL A 21 6.31 -19.96 -10.13
CA VAL A 21 5.39 -20.99 -10.56
C VAL A 21 4.08 -20.25 -10.66
N ALA A 22 3.76 -19.79 -11.87
CA ALA A 22 2.44 -19.31 -12.21
C ALA A 22 1.49 -20.49 -12.02
N ARG A 23 1.05 -20.72 -10.77
CA ARG A 23 -0.23 -21.36 -10.54
C ARG A 23 -1.21 -20.42 -11.22
N SER A 24 -1.73 -20.86 -12.36
CA SER A 24 -2.94 -20.32 -12.96
C SER A 24 -4.03 -20.41 -11.89
N THR A 25 -4.12 -19.42 -11.01
CA THR A 25 -5.30 -19.20 -10.18
C THR A 25 -6.37 -18.81 -11.17
N GLN A 26 -7.26 -19.75 -11.44
CA GLN A 26 -8.46 -19.47 -12.19
C GLN A 26 -9.15 -18.29 -11.52
N GLU A 27 -9.46 -17.26 -12.30
CA GLU A 27 -10.20 -16.07 -11.86
C GLU A 27 -11.36 -16.49 -10.94
N PRO A 28 -11.49 -15.93 -9.72
CA PRO A 28 -12.41 -16.46 -8.70
C PRO A 28 -13.85 -16.63 -9.19
N TRP A 29 -14.26 -15.77 -10.12
CA TRP A 29 -15.60 -15.77 -10.72
C TRP A 29 -15.62 -16.07 -12.22
N GLY A 30 -14.48 -16.45 -12.82
CA GLY A 30 -14.34 -16.69 -14.26
C GLY A 30 -14.37 -15.43 -15.13
N TYR A 31 -14.37 -14.24 -14.51
CA TYR A 31 -14.27 -12.96 -15.17
C TYR A 31 -12.81 -12.60 -15.43
N LYS A 32 -12.51 -12.06 -16.61
CA LYS A 32 -11.19 -11.47 -16.88
C LYS A 32 -11.22 -9.99 -16.55
N SER A 33 -10.17 -9.45 -15.95
CA SER A 33 -10.08 -8.00 -15.71
C SER A 33 -10.27 -7.19 -17.00
N GLY A 34 -11.06 -6.12 -16.93
CA GLY A 34 -11.34 -5.24 -18.06
C GLY A 34 -12.23 -5.84 -19.14
N SER A 35 -12.78 -7.04 -18.94
CA SER A 35 -13.76 -7.64 -19.86
C SER A 35 -15.09 -6.90 -19.83
N LYS A 36 -15.90 -7.04 -20.89
CA LYS A 36 -17.22 -6.41 -20.92
C LYS A 36 -18.11 -6.97 -19.82
N GLU A 37 -17.98 -8.26 -19.53
CA GLU A 37 -18.74 -8.99 -18.53
C GLU A 37 -18.36 -8.55 -17.11
N SER A 38 -17.07 -8.43 -16.81
CA SER A 38 -16.58 -7.98 -15.50
C SER A 38 -16.96 -6.53 -15.21
N ILE A 39 -16.78 -5.64 -16.19
CA ILE A 39 -17.15 -4.23 -16.06
C ILE A 39 -18.66 -4.08 -15.89
N ALA A 40 -19.47 -4.79 -16.68
CA ALA A 40 -20.92 -4.77 -16.53
C ALA A 40 -21.36 -5.29 -15.16
N ASN A 41 -20.72 -6.35 -14.65
CA ASN A 41 -20.99 -6.87 -13.31
C ASN A 41 -20.61 -5.86 -12.23
N LEU A 42 -19.43 -5.25 -12.32
CA LEU A 42 -18.99 -4.19 -11.39
C LEU A 42 -20.02 -3.06 -11.30
N LYS A 43 -20.48 -2.54 -12.46
CA LYS A 43 -21.49 -1.47 -12.53
C LYS A 43 -22.86 -1.88 -12.00
N ASP A 44 -23.25 -3.14 -12.18
CA ASP A 44 -24.52 -3.66 -11.68
C ASP A 44 -24.51 -3.81 -10.15
N LYS A 45 -23.34 -4.16 -9.57
CA LYS A 45 -23.23 -4.48 -8.14
C LYS A 45 -22.82 -3.33 -7.26
N ILE A 46 -21.98 -2.43 -7.74
CA ILE A 46 -21.35 -1.39 -6.92
C ILE A 46 -21.91 -0.02 -7.28
N GLU A 47 -22.43 0.68 -6.28
CA GLU A 47 -22.89 2.07 -6.37
C GLU A 47 -21.98 2.99 -5.56
N ASN A 48 -21.55 2.52 -4.38
CA ASN A 48 -20.72 3.27 -3.44
C ASN A 48 -19.34 2.65 -3.29
N VAL A 49 -18.30 3.46 -3.40
CA VAL A 49 -16.92 3.10 -3.09
C VAL A 49 -16.50 3.86 -1.85
N VAL A 50 -16.14 3.12 -0.81
CA VAL A 50 -15.48 3.66 0.38
C VAL A 50 -13.99 3.37 0.27
N TRP A 51 -13.15 4.38 0.44
CA TRP A 51 -11.71 4.26 0.33
C TRP A 51 -11.06 4.83 1.59
N ILE A 52 -10.40 3.95 2.35
CA ILE A 52 -9.56 4.33 3.50
C ILE A 52 -8.11 4.26 3.05
N LEU A 53 -7.37 5.35 3.28
CA LEU A 53 -5.93 5.40 3.08
C LEU A 53 -5.25 5.60 4.46
N LEU A 54 -4.70 4.51 5.00
CA LEU A 54 -3.94 4.47 6.25
C LEU A 54 -2.49 4.92 6.03
N GLU A 55 -1.73 5.02 7.13
CA GLU A 55 -0.33 5.42 7.22
C GLU A 55 0.54 4.38 7.92
N ASN A 56 1.84 4.61 7.87
CA ASN A 56 2.66 4.00 6.84
C ASN A 56 3.13 2.61 7.27
N ARG A 57 2.81 1.57 6.49
CA ARG A 57 3.11 0.17 6.86
C ARG A 57 3.43 -0.71 5.65
N GLY A 58 4.60 -1.35 5.70
CA GLY A 58 4.96 -2.41 4.77
C GLY A 58 4.10 -3.68 4.93
N PHE A 59 3.96 -4.46 3.85
CA PHE A 59 3.16 -5.70 3.86
C PHE A 59 3.70 -6.70 4.88
N ASP A 60 5.01 -6.98 4.87
CA ASP A 60 5.64 -7.85 5.88
C ASP A 60 5.55 -7.30 7.31
N ASN A 61 5.44 -5.98 7.51
CA ASN A 61 5.28 -5.41 8.85
C ASN A 61 3.94 -5.80 9.48
N ILE A 62 2.86 -5.69 8.71
CA ILE A 62 1.50 -5.97 9.18
C ILE A 62 1.16 -7.45 9.05
N LEU A 63 1.42 -8.05 7.88
CA LEU A 63 1.01 -9.41 7.56
C LEU A 63 2.12 -10.44 7.67
N GLY A 64 3.31 -10.06 8.14
CA GLY A 64 4.46 -10.96 8.24
C GLY A 64 4.22 -12.21 9.07
N GLY A 65 3.38 -12.14 10.11
CA GLY A 65 3.07 -13.27 11.01
C GLY A 65 1.79 -14.05 10.71
N VAL A 66 1.11 -13.79 9.58
CA VAL A 66 -0.19 -14.40 9.25
C VAL A 66 -0.04 -15.70 8.46
N HIS A 67 -0.62 -16.80 8.93
CA HIS A 67 -0.47 -18.14 8.38
C HIS A 67 -1.60 -18.49 7.39
N LYS A 68 -1.77 -17.65 6.36
CA LYS A 68 -2.74 -17.88 5.27
C LYS A 68 -2.04 -18.48 4.05
N GLU A 69 -2.58 -19.57 3.51
CA GLU A 69 -2.06 -20.16 2.27
C GLU A 69 -2.11 -19.13 1.14
N GLY A 70 -1.01 -18.98 0.42
CA GLY A 70 -0.89 -18.08 -0.71
C GLY A 70 -0.31 -16.71 -0.35
N LEU A 71 -0.31 -16.29 0.92
CA LEU A 71 0.34 -15.02 1.29
C LEU A 71 1.86 -15.12 1.11
N ASP A 72 2.43 -14.14 0.42
CA ASP A 72 3.87 -13.98 0.27
C ASP A 72 4.42 -13.11 1.40
N ASN A 73 4.75 -13.71 2.55
CA ASN A 73 5.11 -13.01 3.78
C ASN A 73 6.25 -13.69 4.57
N VAL A 74 6.64 -13.09 5.70
CA VAL A 74 7.75 -13.55 6.54
C VAL A 74 7.58 -14.99 7.05
N VAL A 75 6.45 -15.36 7.66
CA VAL A 75 6.29 -16.71 8.22
C VAL A 75 6.18 -17.80 7.16
N ASN A 76 5.71 -17.46 5.95
CA ASN A 76 5.56 -18.42 4.85
C ASN A 76 6.84 -18.58 4.01
N ASN A 77 7.63 -17.51 3.82
CA ASN A 77 8.76 -17.49 2.86
C ASN A 77 10.10 -17.01 3.46
N GLY A 78 10.11 -16.58 4.71
CA GLY A 78 11.29 -16.12 5.44
C GLY A 78 11.96 -17.23 6.28
N PRO A 79 12.70 -16.84 7.34
CA PRO A 79 12.96 -15.46 7.76
C PRO A 79 13.89 -14.74 6.78
N PHE A 80 13.70 -13.43 6.65
CA PHE A 80 14.58 -12.56 5.88
C PHE A 80 15.62 -11.92 6.78
N TRP A 81 16.66 -11.31 6.20
CA TRP A 81 17.71 -10.67 6.98
C TRP A 81 18.31 -9.44 6.30
N ASN A 82 18.81 -8.51 7.09
CA ASN A 82 19.61 -7.35 6.67
C ASN A 82 20.98 -7.42 7.35
N PRO A 83 22.09 -7.08 6.66
CA PRO A 83 23.36 -6.83 7.34
C PRO A 83 23.24 -5.57 8.22
N GLN A 84 24.06 -5.48 9.27
CA GLN A 84 24.17 -4.26 10.05
C GLN A 84 24.79 -3.11 9.24
N LEU A 85 25.74 -3.44 8.36
CA LEU A 85 26.43 -2.54 7.43
C LEU A 85 26.50 -3.23 6.05
N VAL A 86 25.86 -2.64 5.04
CA VAL A 86 25.68 -3.18 3.69
C VAL A 86 26.99 -3.33 2.94
N ASN A 87 27.94 -2.43 3.17
CA ASN A 87 29.24 -2.42 2.50
C ASN A 87 30.32 -3.29 3.19
N GLU A 88 29.96 -4.07 4.22
CA GLU A 88 30.87 -4.95 4.94
C GLU A 88 30.50 -6.44 4.76
N THR A 89 31.39 -7.22 4.13
CA THR A 89 31.14 -8.63 3.78
C THR A 89 30.87 -9.55 4.98
N ASP A 90 31.43 -9.25 6.15
CA ASP A 90 31.28 -10.04 7.38
C ASP A 90 30.42 -9.32 8.43
N SER A 91 29.61 -8.35 8.00
CA SER A 91 28.72 -7.62 8.91
C SER A 91 27.73 -8.56 9.60
N LYS A 92 27.39 -8.24 10.85
CA LYS A 92 26.40 -9.00 11.62
C LYS A 92 25.06 -9.01 10.87
N LYS A 93 24.42 -10.18 10.78
CA LYS A 93 23.10 -10.34 10.16
C LYS A 93 22.01 -10.21 11.21
N TRP A 94 20.97 -9.47 10.85
CA TRP A 94 19.78 -9.23 11.65
C TRP A 94 18.57 -9.75 10.90
N TYR A 95 17.78 -10.62 11.53
CA TYR A 95 16.66 -11.30 10.88
C TYR A 95 15.35 -10.60 11.19
N SER A 96 14.38 -10.74 10.28
CA SER A 96 12.98 -10.39 10.53
C SER A 96 12.51 -11.05 11.82
N VAL A 97 11.86 -10.27 12.68
CA VAL A 97 11.56 -10.69 14.05
C VAL A 97 10.11 -10.37 14.41
N PHE A 98 9.52 -11.20 15.24
CA PHE A 98 8.25 -10.87 15.88
C PHE A 98 8.40 -9.62 16.75
N LYS A 99 7.44 -8.69 16.68
CA LYS A 99 7.35 -7.52 17.56
C LYS A 99 6.01 -7.48 18.30
N ASP A 100 6.05 -7.00 19.54
CA ASP A 100 4.91 -6.92 20.46
C ASP A 100 4.62 -5.50 20.95
N PHE A 101 5.03 -4.49 20.19
CA PHE A 101 4.74 -3.08 20.46
C PHE A 101 3.75 -2.49 19.46
N ASP A 102 2.89 -1.60 19.96
CA ASP A 102 1.78 -1.02 19.21
C ASP A 102 2.23 0.04 18.18
N SER A 103 3.38 0.66 18.42
CA SER A 103 3.97 1.76 17.66
C SER A 103 5.50 1.67 17.71
N VAL A 104 6.20 2.44 16.89
CA VAL A 104 7.66 2.63 17.01
C VAL A 104 7.98 4.07 17.37
N LEU A 105 8.97 4.26 18.24
CA LEU A 105 9.42 5.58 18.67
C LEU A 105 10.25 6.30 17.60
N HIS A 106 11.00 5.54 16.80
CA HIS A 106 11.88 6.08 15.77
C HIS A 106 11.25 5.83 14.40
N ASP A 107 10.57 6.86 13.90
CA ASP A 107 9.97 6.89 12.58
C ASP A 107 11.01 6.61 11.46
N PRO A 108 10.98 5.45 10.79
CA PRO A 108 12.02 5.09 9.83
C PRO A 108 12.03 6.04 8.63
N ASP A 109 13.19 6.23 8.00
CA ASP A 109 13.31 7.16 6.88
C ASP A 109 12.60 6.63 5.63
N HIS A 110 11.58 7.36 5.19
CA HIS A 110 10.79 7.06 4.00
C HIS A 110 10.88 8.19 2.95
N SER A 111 11.99 8.93 2.92
CA SER A 111 12.35 9.84 1.82
C SER A 111 12.73 9.07 0.54
N VAL A 112 12.84 9.76 -0.59
CA VAL A 112 13.21 9.12 -1.87
C VAL A 112 14.59 8.46 -1.79
N THR A 113 15.57 9.15 -1.24
CA THR A 113 16.94 8.64 -1.06
C THR A 113 17.04 7.68 0.12
N GLY A 114 16.21 7.84 1.16
CA GLY A 114 16.01 6.86 2.22
C GLY A 114 15.60 5.49 1.65
N ASN A 115 14.50 5.45 0.90
CA ASN A 115 14.04 4.26 0.18
C ASN A 115 15.09 3.73 -0.80
N ASN A 116 15.85 4.59 -1.48
CA ASN A 116 16.96 4.10 -2.31
C ASN A 116 17.98 3.31 -1.49
N PHE A 117 18.36 3.84 -0.31
CA PHE A 117 19.31 3.17 0.55
C PHE A 117 18.75 1.84 1.07
N GLU A 118 17.49 1.83 1.51
CA GLU A 118 16.80 0.62 1.98
C GLU A 118 16.75 -0.47 0.91
N PHE A 119 16.44 -0.09 -0.34
CA PHE A 119 16.25 -1.02 -1.45
C PHE A 119 17.54 -1.46 -2.13
N TYR A 120 18.54 -0.59 -2.22
CA TYR A 120 19.76 -0.80 -3.03
C TYR A 120 21.07 -0.67 -2.26
N GLY A 121 21.03 -0.35 -0.95
CA GLY A 121 22.23 -0.12 -0.14
C GLY A 121 22.98 1.18 -0.44
N THR A 122 22.37 2.09 -1.21
CA THR A 122 22.97 3.37 -1.58
C THR A 122 21.90 4.44 -1.82
N TYR A 123 22.20 5.70 -1.48
CA TYR A 123 21.31 6.82 -1.79
C TYR A 123 21.17 7.08 -3.30
N HIS A 124 22.14 6.63 -4.10
CA HIS A 124 22.32 7.01 -5.51
C HIS A 124 22.39 5.81 -6.46
N PRO A 125 21.38 4.92 -6.50
CA PRO A 125 21.40 3.80 -7.42
C PRO A 125 21.35 4.31 -8.87
N ASP A 126 22.02 3.62 -9.79
CA ASP A 126 22.04 4.01 -11.20
C ASP A 126 20.65 3.82 -11.82
N SER A 127 19.96 4.94 -12.10
CA SER A 127 18.59 4.92 -12.63
C SER A 127 18.49 4.26 -14.02
N LYS A 128 19.56 4.29 -14.82
CA LYS A 128 19.57 3.61 -16.13
C LYS A 128 19.65 2.10 -15.94
N ALA A 129 20.50 1.65 -15.02
CA ALA A 129 20.64 0.24 -14.67
C ALA A 129 19.37 -0.33 -14.00
N ILE A 130 18.63 0.49 -13.24
CA ILE A 130 17.31 0.13 -12.73
C ILE A 130 16.32 -0.03 -13.89
N ALA A 131 16.23 0.97 -14.77
CA ALA A 131 15.28 0.98 -15.88
C ALA A 131 15.50 -0.15 -16.91
N ASP A 132 16.75 -0.59 -17.12
CA ASP A 132 17.06 -1.73 -17.99
C ASP A 132 17.07 -3.09 -17.26
N GLY A 133 16.85 -3.09 -15.94
CA GLY A 133 16.74 -4.28 -15.10
C GLY A 133 18.08 -4.94 -14.74
N THR A 134 19.22 -4.30 -15.03
CA THR A 134 20.55 -4.80 -14.66
C THR A 134 20.90 -4.53 -13.20
N LEU A 135 20.32 -3.50 -12.57
CA LEU A 135 20.35 -3.26 -11.13
C LEU A 135 18.98 -3.59 -10.54
N LYS A 136 18.95 -4.52 -9.58
CA LYS A 136 17.74 -4.91 -8.86
C LYS A 136 17.88 -4.58 -7.37
N PRO A 137 16.77 -4.22 -6.68
CA PRO A 137 16.77 -4.10 -5.23
C PRO A 137 17.23 -5.39 -4.55
N ASP A 138 18.10 -5.30 -3.56
CA ASP A 138 18.49 -6.42 -2.71
C ASP A 138 17.80 -6.39 -1.33
N LEU A 139 17.18 -5.25 -1.01
CA LEU A 139 16.38 -5.01 0.19
C LEU A 139 17.18 -5.22 1.47
N LYS A 140 18.46 -4.82 1.46
CA LYS A 140 19.42 -5.03 2.56
C LYS A 140 19.72 -3.77 3.39
N GLY A 141 19.20 -2.61 3.04
CA GLY A 141 19.63 -1.34 3.63
C GLY A 141 18.86 -0.86 4.87
N PHE A 142 17.77 -1.53 5.27
CA PHE A 142 16.83 -1.00 6.27
C PHE A 142 17.45 -0.82 7.66
N VAL A 143 18.20 -1.82 8.14
CA VAL A 143 18.83 -1.75 9.48
C VAL A 143 19.91 -0.67 9.54
N GLU A 144 20.79 -0.60 8.54
CA GLU A 144 21.82 0.44 8.47
C GLU A 144 21.18 1.83 8.31
N ARG A 145 20.13 1.95 7.48
CA ARG A 145 19.44 3.22 7.29
C ARG A 145 18.88 3.74 8.61
N GLN A 146 18.19 2.90 9.37
CA GLN A 146 17.63 3.27 10.68
C GLN A 146 18.72 3.74 11.65
N MET A 147 19.84 3.01 11.73
CA MET A 147 20.97 3.40 12.58
C MET A 147 21.60 4.74 12.16
N ALA A 148 21.63 5.02 10.85
CA ALA A 148 22.16 6.28 10.34
C ALA A 148 21.22 7.48 10.58
N VAL A 149 19.90 7.27 10.58
CA VAL A 149 18.92 8.32 10.95
C VAL A 149 18.97 8.60 12.46
N TYR A 150 19.12 7.54 13.27
CA TYR A 150 19.11 7.61 14.72
C TYR A 150 20.43 7.10 15.33
N PRO A 151 21.50 7.92 15.39
CA PRO A 151 22.83 7.45 15.78
C PRO A 151 22.94 6.88 17.21
N ALA A 152 21.96 7.15 18.07
CA ALA A 152 21.92 6.64 19.44
C ALA A 152 21.19 5.27 19.55
N ILE A 153 20.53 4.81 18.49
CA ILE A 153 19.81 3.53 18.49
C ILE A 153 20.79 2.37 18.48
N SER A 154 20.46 1.30 19.19
CA SER A 154 21.21 0.05 19.06
C SER A 154 20.80 -0.68 17.77
N ALA A 155 21.71 -1.44 17.16
CA ALA A 155 21.39 -2.27 16.01
C ALA A 155 20.26 -3.28 16.29
N GLN A 156 20.16 -3.76 17.53
CA GLN A 156 19.05 -4.61 17.96
C GLN A 156 17.72 -3.86 17.90
N ARG A 157 17.63 -2.67 18.52
CA ARG A 157 16.39 -1.90 18.51
C ARG A 157 16.02 -1.41 17.11
N ALA A 158 17.00 -1.02 16.31
CA ALA A 158 16.79 -0.69 14.90
C ALA A 158 16.16 -1.86 14.14
N THR A 159 16.67 -3.08 14.35
CA THR A 159 16.11 -4.30 13.76
C THR A 159 14.69 -4.57 14.24
N GLU A 160 14.43 -4.50 15.55
CA GLU A 160 13.10 -4.72 16.11
C GLU A 160 12.08 -3.76 15.48
N GLU A 161 12.44 -2.48 15.32
CA GLU A 161 11.54 -1.46 14.74
C GLU A 161 11.33 -1.65 13.23
N VAL A 162 12.39 -1.79 12.43
CA VAL A 162 12.25 -1.80 10.95
C VAL A 162 12.01 -3.19 10.34
N MET A 163 12.54 -4.24 10.96
CA MET A 163 12.39 -5.64 10.50
C MET A 163 11.31 -6.41 11.29
N GLY A 164 10.62 -5.72 12.20
CA GLY A 164 9.57 -6.29 13.04
C GLY A 164 8.29 -6.60 12.26
N TYR A 165 7.64 -7.73 12.57
CA TYR A 165 6.30 -8.08 12.08
C TYR A 165 5.34 -8.47 13.20
N TYR A 166 4.04 -8.23 12.98
CA TYR A 166 2.97 -8.63 13.90
C TYR A 166 2.54 -10.09 13.72
N SER A 167 2.16 -10.72 14.81
CA SER A 167 1.46 -12.01 14.86
C SER A 167 -0.05 -11.85 14.65
N GLU A 168 -0.73 -12.95 14.34
CA GLU A 168 -2.19 -12.98 14.21
C GLU A 168 -2.93 -12.51 15.47
N SER A 169 -2.37 -12.77 16.66
CA SER A 169 -2.98 -12.36 17.93
C SER A 169 -2.92 -10.87 18.23
N GLU A 170 -2.03 -10.13 17.55
CA GLU A 170 -1.85 -8.68 17.73
C GLU A 170 -2.69 -7.87 16.76
N ILE A 171 -2.97 -8.45 15.58
CA ILE A 171 -3.78 -7.83 14.54
C ILE A 171 -5.07 -8.60 14.21
N PRO A 172 -5.84 -9.08 15.21
CA PRO A 172 -6.95 -10.00 14.97
C PRO A 172 -8.03 -9.40 14.04
N THR A 173 -8.25 -8.08 14.08
CA THR A 173 -9.19 -7.41 13.17
C THR A 173 -8.75 -7.54 11.70
N LEU A 174 -7.46 -7.41 11.43
CA LEU A 174 -6.92 -7.50 10.08
C LEU A 174 -6.83 -8.96 9.61
N VAL A 175 -6.62 -9.91 10.53
CA VAL A 175 -6.70 -11.35 10.25
C VAL A 175 -8.09 -11.73 9.77
N ASP A 176 -9.16 -11.24 10.42
CA ASP A 176 -10.53 -11.47 9.92
C ASP A 176 -10.72 -10.95 8.49
N LEU A 177 -10.10 -9.82 8.12
CA LEU A 177 -10.16 -9.32 6.75
C LEU A 177 -9.44 -10.24 5.76
N VAL A 178 -8.29 -10.80 6.14
CA VAL A 178 -7.56 -11.81 5.35
C VAL A 178 -8.40 -13.08 5.17
N ASP A 179 -9.13 -13.50 6.20
CA ASP A 179 -9.90 -14.73 6.16
C ASP A 179 -11.23 -14.60 5.43
N GLU A 180 -11.85 -13.43 5.48
CA GLU A 180 -13.20 -13.22 4.97
C GLU A 180 -13.24 -12.53 3.61
N PHE A 181 -12.20 -11.81 3.19
CA PHE A 181 -12.24 -10.98 1.99
C PHE A 181 -11.04 -11.25 1.08
N THR A 182 -10.79 -10.32 0.15
CA THR A 182 -9.62 -10.42 -0.72
C THR A 182 -8.47 -9.60 -0.18
N THR A 183 -7.30 -10.22 -0.06
CA THR A 183 -6.03 -9.55 0.27
C THR A 183 -5.13 -9.55 -0.96
N PHE A 184 -4.56 -8.40 -1.30
CA PHE A 184 -3.60 -8.30 -2.41
C PHE A 184 -2.19 -8.57 -1.92
N ASN A 185 -1.53 -9.57 -2.50
CA ASN A 185 -0.12 -9.90 -2.23
C ASN A 185 0.83 -8.84 -2.77
N TYR A 186 0.56 -8.27 -3.95
CA TYR A 186 1.49 -7.38 -4.66
C TYR A 186 0.82 -6.03 -4.96
N TRP A 187 0.58 -5.26 -3.90
CA TRP A 187 0.15 -3.86 -3.98
C TRP A 187 1.27 -2.94 -3.50
N HIS A 188 1.67 -1.97 -4.31
CA HIS A 188 2.81 -1.09 -4.01
C HIS A 188 2.39 0.37 -3.89
N SER A 189 3.14 1.15 -3.11
CA SER A 189 2.98 2.60 -3.09
C SER A 189 3.25 3.18 -4.48
N CYS A 190 2.61 4.31 -4.80
CA CYS A 190 2.73 4.86 -6.14
C CYS A 190 4.19 5.26 -6.46
N ILE A 191 4.92 5.81 -5.50
CA ILE A 191 6.31 6.21 -5.70
C ILE A 191 7.15 5.73 -4.50
N PRO A 192 8.47 5.50 -4.69
CA PRO A 192 9.39 5.40 -3.56
C PRO A 192 9.57 6.80 -2.97
N GLY A 193 9.09 7.02 -1.76
CA GLY A 193 9.05 8.33 -1.13
C GLY A 193 7.91 8.47 -0.12
N PRO A 194 7.72 9.68 0.43
CA PRO A 194 6.92 9.88 1.63
C PRO A 194 5.41 9.98 1.34
N THR A 195 4.66 10.19 2.42
CA THR A 195 3.21 10.25 2.50
C THR A 195 2.52 11.14 1.45
N ASN A 196 2.75 12.46 1.46
CA ASN A 196 1.93 13.38 0.67
C ASN A 196 2.04 13.15 -0.85
N PRO A 197 3.23 12.94 -1.43
CA PRO A 197 3.35 12.53 -2.83
C PRO A 197 2.60 11.23 -3.19
N ASN A 198 2.59 10.24 -2.29
CA ASN A 198 1.88 8.99 -2.50
C ASN A 198 0.36 9.17 -2.40
N ARG A 199 -0.12 9.94 -1.41
CA ARG A 199 -1.54 10.30 -1.25
C ARG A 199 -2.04 11.11 -2.45
N LEU A 200 -1.27 12.08 -2.92
CA LEU A 200 -1.55 12.83 -4.16
C LEU A 200 -1.65 11.89 -5.36
N CYS A 201 -0.70 10.97 -5.54
CA CYS A 201 -0.78 10.01 -6.64
C CYS A 201 -1.98 9.07 -6.51
N ALA A 202 -2.38 8.67 -5.30
CA ALA A 202 -3.56 7.84 -5.10
C ALA A 202 -4.81 8.48 -5.71
N VAL A 203 -5.01 9.78 -5.49
CA VAL A 203 -6.25 10.47 -5.89
C VAL A 203 -6.15 11.26 -7.20
N SER A 204 -4.96 11.37 -7.82
CA SER A 204 -4.78 12.08 -9.11
C SER A 204 -4.05 11.28 -10.19
N GLY A 205 -3.40 10.16 -9.83
CA GLY A 205 -2.63 9.35 -10.77
C GLY A 205 -1.23 9.86 -11.08
N THR A 206 -0.77 10.94 -10.42
CA THR A 206 0.58 11.49 -10.47
C THR A 206 0.97 12.08 -9.11
N SER A 207 2.26 12.17 -8.78
CA SER A 207 2.72 13.01 -7.66
C SER A 207 2.94 14.47 -8.07
N ASP A 208 2.62 14.82 -9.32
CA ASP A 208 2.78 16.14 -9.92
C ASP A 208 4.20 16.74 -9.83
N GLY A 209 5.22 15.87 -9.73
CA GLY A 209 6.61 16.25 -9.59
C GLY A 209 7.09 16.39 -8.14
N HIS A 210 6.20 16.22 -7.16
CA HIS A 210 6.54 16.23 -5.75
C HIS A 210 7.15 14.89 -5.33
N GLY A 211 8.20 14.96 -4.52
CA GLY A 211 8.87 13.80 -3.92
C GLY A 211 9.18 13.97 -2.42
N GLU A 212 8.70 15.06 -1.82
CA GLU A 212 8.75 15.33 -0.39
C GLU A 212 7.40 15.85 0.11
N ASN A 213 7.20 15.89 1.43
CA ASN A 213 6.04 16.53 2.05
C ASN A 213 6.25 18.05 2.11
N ASP A 214 6.22 18.71 0.96
CA ASP A 214 6.45 20.16 0.85
C ASP A 214 5.20 21.02 1.17
N ASN A 215 5.41 22.34 1.20
CA ASN A 215 4.40 23.30 1.60
C ASN A 215 3.17 23.37 0.67
N ASP A 216 3.25 22.86 -0.57
CA ASP A 216 2.13 22.95 -1.51
C ASP A 216 0.93 22.13 -1.04
N PHE A 217 1.18 21.06 -0.28
CA PHE A 217 0.17 20.22 0.36
C PHE A 217 -0.57 20.93 1.49
N ASP A 218 0.02 21.95 2.13
CA ASP A 218 -0.54 22.68 3.27
C ASP A 218 -1.32 23.94 2.87
N VAL A 219 -1.20 24.37 1.61
CA VAL A 219 -1.79 25.63 1.13
C VAL A 219 -2.69 25.45 -0.08
N SER A 220 -3.13 24.21 -0.34
CA SER A 220 -3.98 23.84 -1.47
C SER A 220 -3.39 24.29 -2.83
N ALA A 221 -2.08 24.12 -3.02
CA ALA A 221 -1.38 24.61 -4.22
C ALA A 221 -1.25 23.59 -5.34
N ILE A 222 -1.79 22.37 -5.18
CA ILE A 222 -1.74 21.37 -6.24
C ILE A 222 -2.76 21.70 -7.34
N ASP A 223 -2.26 21.89 -8.56
CA ASP A 223 -3.06 22.22 -9.75
C ASP A 223 -3.39 20.97 -10.62
N ALA A 224 -2.81 19.81 -10.32
CA ALA A 224 -3.19 18.56 -10.98
C ALA A 224 -4.67 18.22 -10.74
N SER A 225 -5.33 17.61 -11.72
CA SER A 225 -6.74 17.22 -11.56
C SER A 225 -6.87 15.97 -10.71
N SER A 226 -7.77 16.00 -9.74
CA SER A 226 -8.04 14.88 -8.82
C SER A 226 -9.33 14.15 -9.17
N ILE A 227 -9.51 12.95 -8.63
CA ILE A 227 -10.76 12.20 -8.69
C ILE A 227 -11.95 13.00 -8.14
N PHE A 228 -11.71 13.93 -7.20
CA PHE A 228 -12.75 14.78 -6.61
C PHE A 228 -13.28 15.82 -7.61
N GLU A 229 -12.38 16.47 -8.35
CA GLU A 229 -12.76 17.36 -9.46
C GLU A 229 -13.49 16.57 -10.56
N VAL A 230 -12.92 15.44 -10.98
CA VAL A 230 -13.51 14.58 -12.01
C VAL A 230 -14.90 14.10 -11.60
N ALA A 231 -15.08 13.61 -10.38
CA ALA A 231 -16.37 13.19 -9.84
C ALA A 231 -17.40 14.34 -9.89
N SER A 232 -17.01 15.52 -9.43
CA SER A 232 -17.87 16.72 -9.47
C SER A 232 -18.31 17.07 -10.89
N SER A 233 -17.37 17.02 -11.86
CA SER A 233 -17.65 17.33 -13.26
C SER A 233 -18.62 16.35 -13.94
N LYS A 234 -18.69 15.11 -13.42
CA LYS A 234 -19.56 14.04 -13.92
C LYS A 234 -20.84 13.88 -13.11
N GLY A 235 -21.06 14.70 -12.10
CA GLY A 235 -22.22 14.58 -11.20
C GLY A 235 -22.17 13.35 -10.29
N ILE A 236 -20.98 12.79 -10.07
CA ILE A 236 -20.75 11.69 -9.13
C ILE A 236 -20.64 12.30 -7.74
N SER A 237 -21.52 11.88 -6.83
CA SER A 237 -21.51 12.38 -5.46
C SER A 237 -20.25 11.90 -4.72
N TRP A 238 -19.62 12.79 -3.97
CA TRP A 238 -18.45 12.43 -3.17
C TRP A 238 -18.37 13.22 -1.87
N ARG A 239 -17.73 12.63 -0.86
CA ARG A 239 -17.30 13.29 0.36
C ARG A 239 -15.90 12.83 0.74
N ASN A 240 -15.13 13.76 1.29
CA ASN A 240 -13.94 13.45 2.07
C ASN A 240 -14.33 13.54 3.54
N TYR A 241 -14.35 12.39 4.22
CA TYR A 241 -14.56 12.26 5.64
C TYR A 241 -13.21 12.44 6.34
N ASP A 242 -13.05 13.59 6.97
CA ASP A 242 -11.83 14.10 7.57
C ASP A 242 -11.76 13.70 9.05
N GLY A 243 -10.86 12.76 9.36
CA GLY A 243 -10.47 12.37 10.71
C GLY A 243 -9.12 12.95 11.13
N THR A 244 -8.50 13.84 10.35
CA THR A 244 -7.18 14.42 10.64
C THR A 244 -7.18 15.30 11.90
N ASN A 245 -8.35 15.68 12.40
CA ASN A 245 -8.55 16.58 13.54
C ASN A 245 -7.90 17.96 13.37
N GLY A 246 -7.61 18.36 12.13
CA GLY A 246 -6.98 19.64 11.79
C GLY A 246 -5.46 19.66 11.94
N ASP A 247 -4.82 18.51 12.16
CA ASP A 247 -3.37 18.41 12.27
C ASP A 247 -2.67 18.63 10.91
N PHE A 248 -3.36 18.31 9.80
CA PHE A 248 -2.92 18.55 8.43
C PHE A 248 -4.14 18.68 7.49
N LEU A 249 -3.94 19.15 6.26
CA LEU A 249 -5.04 19.22 5.30
C LEU A 249 -5.46 17.81 4.85
N PRO A 250 -6.76 17.49 4.81
CA PRO A 250 -7.23 16.23 4.23
C PRO A 250 -6.91 16.19 2.73
N ASP A 251 -6.69 15.01 2.16
CA ASP A 251 -6.05 14.88 0.84
C ASP A 251 -6.83 15.57 -0.30
N SER A 252 -8.16 15.66 -0.20
CA SER A 252 -8.95 16.41 -1.19
C SER A 252 -8.65 17.91 -1.19
N MET A 253 -8.17 18.46 -0.07
CA MET A 253 -7.79 19.86 0.11
C MET A 253 -6.34 20.17 -0.30
N PHE A 254 -5.54 19.18 -0.73
CA PHE A 254 -4.27 19.47 -1.42
C PHE A 254 -4.51 20.27 -2.71
N PHE A 255 -5.68 20.10 -3.32
CA PHE A 255 -6.01 20.64 -4.62
C PHE A 255 -6.62 22.04 -4.55
N ASN A 256 -6.05 22.95 -5.33
CA ASN A 256 -6.54 24.31 -5.53
C ASN A 256 -8.01 24.32 -5.98
N TRP A 257 -8.36 23.39 -6.88
CA TRP A 257 -9.73 23.26 -7.38
C TRP A 257 -10.72 22.92 -6.26
N THR A 258 -10.42 21.93 -5.41
CA THR A 258 -11.32 21.52 -4.32
C THR A 258 -11.52 22.66 -3.33
N ALA A 259 -10.43 23.30 -2.90
CA ALA A 259 -10.48 24.41 -1.96
C ALA A 259 -11.39 25.56 -2.46
N LYS A 260 -11.39 25.84 -3.77
CA LYS A 260 -12.22 26.89 -4.37
C LYS A 260 -13.67 26.47 -4.63
N ASN A 261 -13.91 25.22 -5.02
CA ASN A 261 -15.18 24.81 -5.63
C ASN A 261 -15.98 23.81 -4.81
N ALA A 262 -15.33 23.04 -3.92
CA ALA A 262 -15.93 21.88 -3.29
C ALA A 262 -15.49 21.65 -1.83
N GLN A 263 -14.98 22.68 -1.14
CA GLN A 263 -14.61 22.60 0.28
C GLN A 263 -15.75 22.05 1.17
N ALA A 264 -17.00 22.33 0.82
CA ALA A 264 -18.17 21.84 1.55
C ALA A 264 -18.36 20.30 1.50
N ASN A 265 -17.65 19.59 0.61
CA ASN A 265 -17.65 18.13 0.55
C ASN A 265 -16.65 17.49 1.53
N VAL A 266 -15.83 18.31 2.20
CA VAL A 266 -14.95 17.88 3.28
C VAL A 266 -15.69 18.03 4.59
N VAL A 267 -15.93 16.91 5.27
CA VAL A 267 -16.78 16.84 6.46
C VAL A 267 -16.11 16.01 7.54
N PRO A 268 -16.42 16.20 8.83
CA PRO A 268 -15.85 15.39 9.91
C PRO A 268 -16.12 13.89 9.72
N LEU A 269 -15.17 13.06 10.13
CA LEU A 269 -15.27 11.59 10.03
C LEU A 269 -16.52 11.03 10.70
N GLU A 270 -17.02 11.64 11.78
CA GLU A 270 -18.22 11.20 12.48
C GLU A 270 -19.45 11.16 11.58
N ASN A 271 -19.51 12.05 10.57
CA ASN A 271 -20.61 12.09 9.61
C ASN A 271 -20.67 10.80 8.77
N PHE A 272 -19.55 10.10 8.57
CA PHE A 272 -19.52 8.83 7.85
C PHE A 272 -20.45 7.80 8.50
N TYR A 273 -20.39 7.67 9.83
CA TYR A 273 -21.20 6.71 10.57
C TYR A 273 -22.68 7.04 10.50
N GLN A 274 -23.03 8.33 10.53
CA GLN A 274 -24.40 8.79 10.34
C GLN A 274 -24.91 8.52 8.91
N ASP A 275 -24.10 8.86 7.90
CA ASP A 275 -24.45 8.63 6.50
C ASP A 275 -24.60 7.13 6.20
N ALA A 276 -23.70 6.29 6.72
CA ALA A 276 -23.78 4.83 6.60
C ALA A 276 -25.05 4.29 7.25
N TYR A 277 -25.38 4.71 8.47
CA TYR A 277 -26.58 4.29 9.18
C TYR A 277 -27.88 4.68 8.44
N LEU A 278 -27.93 5.89 7.88
CA LEU A 278 -29.11 6.41 7.19
C LEU A 278 -29.22 5.95 5.72
N GLY A 279 -28.19 5.29 5.17
CA GLY A 279 -28.15 4.93 3.75
C GLY A 279 -27.94 6.14 2.83
N LEU A 280 -27.13 7.10 3.27
CA LEU A 280 -26.84 8.37 2.60
C LEU A 280 -25.38 8.48 2.16
N LEU A 281 -24.62 7.37 2.15
CA LEU A 281 -23.24 7.41 1.67
C LEU A 281 -23.21 7.87 0.21
N PRO A 282 -22.30 8.79 -0.15
CA PRO A 282 -22.08 9.19 -1.53
C PRO A 282 -21.43 8.05 -2.33
N GLN A 283 -21.46 8.18 -3.66
CA GLN A 283 -20.83 7.23 -4.57
C GLN A 283 -19.32 7.09 -4.33
N LEU A 284 -18.64 8.17 -3.94
CA LEU A 284 -17.25 8.14 -3.47
C LEU A 284 -17.13 8.68 -2.04
N SER A 285 -16.82 7.80 -1.10
CA SER A 285 -16.53 8.14 0.29
C SER A 285 -15.03 7.96 0.55
N TYR A 286 -14.28 9.04 0.64
CA TYR A 286 -12.84 9.00 0.93
C TYR A 286 -12.60 9.31 2.40
N ILE A 287 -11.84 8.48 3.12
CA ILE A 287 -11.62 8.63 4.56
C ILE A 287 -10.14 8.93 4.81
N ASN A 288 -9.89 10.07 5.46
CA ASN A 288 -8.58 10.38 6.03
C ASN A 288 -8.58 10.05 7.53
N PRO A 289 -7.69 9.15 8.00
CA PRO A 289 -7.53 8.88 9.42
C PRO A 289 -6.78 10.00 10.14
N SER A 290 -6.80 9.97 11.48
CA SER A 290 -6.03 10.87 12.32
C SER A 290 -4.56 10.46 12.35
N CYS A 291 -3.65 11.43 12.27
CA CYS A 291 -2.19 11.24 12.38
C CYS A 291 -1.60 12.46 13.11
N CYS A 292 -0.44 12.45 13.77
CA CYS A 292 0.52 11.36 13.93
C CYS A 292 0.96 11.25 15.39
N GLY A 293 1.32 10.04 15.83
CA GLY A 293 1.76 9.77 17.20
C GLY A 293 0.75 8.95 18.01
N GLU A 294 1.05 8.78 19.29
CA GLU A 294 0.20 8.01 20.21
C GLU A 294 -1.23 8.54 20.22
N ASN A 295 -2.19 7.63 20.33
CA ASN A 295 -3.64 7.91 20.29
C ASN A 295 -4.20 8.33 18.94
N THR A 296 -3.44 8.15 17.85
CA THR A 296 -3.93 8.32 16.48
C THR A 296 -4.31 6.98 15.84
N ASN A 297 -5.12 7.01 14.78
CA ASN A 297 -5.69 5.80 14.16
C ASN A 297 -5.26 5.59 12.70
N SER A 298 -4.30 6.36 12.18
CA SER A 298 -3.76 6.14 10.83
C SER A 298 -2.85 4.92 10.74
N MET A 299 -2.31 4.45 11.87
CA MET A 299 -1.22 3.47 11.94
C MET A 299 0.14 3.98 11.43
N HIS A 300 0.36 5.29 11.31
CA HIS A 300 1.70 5.87 11.15
C HIS A 300 2.73 5.18 12.05
N PRO A 301 4.03 5.09 11.72
CA PRO A 301 5.04 4.43 12.55
C PRO A 301 4.91 4.72 14.06
N SER A 302 4.75 5.99 14.44
CA SER A 302 4.54 6.46 15.81
C SER A 302 3.10 6.37 16.34
N GLY A 303 2.13 6.00 15.51
CA GLY A 303 0.73 5.77 15.85
C GLY A 303 0.40 4.31 16.15
N ASN A 304 -0.65 4.10 16.96
CA ASN A 304 -1.04 2.78 17.45
C ASN A 304 -1.72 1.93 16.37
N VAL A 305 -1.18 0.74 16.11
CA VAL A 305 -1.81 -0.27 15.24
C VAL A 305 -3.15 -0.72 15.82
N SER A 306 -3.28 -0.82 17.14
CA SER A 306 -4.54 -1.15 17.82
C SER A 306 -5.64 -0.14 17.52
N PHE A 307 -5.33 1.16 17.48
CA PHE A 307 -6.32 2.21 17.20
C PHE A 307 -6.69 2.28 15.72
N GLY A 308 -5.74 2.00 14.83
CA GLY A 308 -6.09 1.78 13.42
C GLY A 308 -7.01 0.56 13.23
N GLN A 309 -6.80 -0.52 13.98
CA GLN A 309 -7.72 -1.67 13.96
C GLN A 309 -9.11 -1.29 14.47
N VAL A 310 -9.20 -0.40 15.48
CA VAL A 310 -10.49 0.16 15.93
C VAL A 310 -11.18 0.92 14.79
N LEU A 311 -10.48 1.82 14.09
CA LEU A 311 -11.05 2.57 12.96
C LEU A 311 -11.56 1.62 11.86
N VAL A 312 -10.72 0.66 11.44
CA VAL A 312 -11.09 -0.33 10.41
C VAL A 312 -12.33 -1.11 10.82
N LYS A 313 -12.37 -1.59 12.07
CA LYS A 313 -13.54 -2.29 12.62
C LYS A 313 -14.80 -1.42 12.62
N GLN A 314 -14.70 -0.17 13.09
CA GLN A 314 -15.85 0.74 13.15
C GLN A 314 -16.40 1.06 11.75
N VAL A 315 -15.53 1.35 10.79
CA VAL A 315 -15.94 1.60 9.40
C VAL A 315 -16.57 0.36 8.78
N TYR A 316 -15.93 -0.81 8.94
CA TYR A 316 -16.47 -2.07 8.43
C TYR A 316 -17.87 -2.35 9.00
N GLU A 317 -18.04 -2.28 10.31
CA GLU A 317 -19.32 -2.61 10.97
C GLU A 317 -20.43 -1.61 10.64
N ALA A 318 -20.08 -0.32 10.50
CA ALA A 318 -21.02 0.69 10.02
C ALA A 318 -21.50 0.41 8.60
N LEU A 319 -20.59 0.01 7.70
CA LEU A 319 -20.96 -0.40 6.35
C LEU A 319 -21.77 -1.69 6.34
N ARG A 320 -21.40 -2.67 7.16
CA ARG A 320 -22.06 -3.97 7.25
C ARG A 320 -23.50 -3.86 7.77
N ALA A 321 -23.75 -2.90 8.65
CA ALA A 321 -25.08 -2.56 9.17
C ALA A 321 -25.87 -1.59 8.27
N SER A 322 -25.21 -0.95 7.31
CA SER A 322 -25.82 0.02 6.40
C SER A 322 -26.85 -0.65 5.47
N PRO A 323 -27.98 0.01 5.16
CA PRO A 323 -28.87 -0.44 4.09
C PRO A 323 -28.20 -0.43 2.70
N GLN A 324 -27.03 0.22 2.55
CA GLN A 324 -26.26 0.24 1.30
C GLN A 324 -25.19 -0.87 1.20
N TRP A 325 -25.03 -1.77 2.20
CA TRP A 325 -24.00 -2.82 2.21
C TRP A 325 -23.89 -3.61 0.89
N GLU A 326 -25.03 -4.06 0.34
CA GLU A 326 -25.08 -4.84 -0.91
C GLU A 326 -24.76 -4.03 -2.18
N LYS A 327 -24.38 -2.76 -2.03
CA LYS A 327 -23.94 -1.88 -3.11
C LYS A 327 -22.58 -1.23 -2.84
N THR A 328 -21.90 -1.65 -1.79
CA THR A 328 -20.66 -1.03 -1.31
C THR A 328 -19.44 -1.87 -1.67
N LEU A 329 -18.41 -1.16 -2.09
CA LEU A 329 -17.04 -1.65 -2.17
C LEU A 329 -16.18 -0.83 -1.21
N LEU A 330 -15.53 -1.49 -0.24
CA LEU A 330 -14.52 -0.89 0.60
C LEU A 330 -13.13 -1.28 0.12
N VAL A 331 -12.30 -0.29 -0.17
CA VAL A 331 -10.86 -0.43 -0.42
C VAL A 331 -10.11 0.08 0.82
N LEU A 332 -9.36 -0.80 1.45
CA LEU A 332 -8.48 -0.48 2.58
C LEU A 332 -7.03 -0.65 2.13
N THR A 333 -6.26 0.44 2.11
CA THR A 333 -4.84 0.45 1.74
C THR A 333 -4.08 1.44 2.63
N TYR A 334 -2.77 1.47 2.46
CA TYR A 334 -1.85 2.46 3.02
C TYR A 334 -1.37 3.39 1.91
N ASP A 335 -0.80 4.52 2.29
CA ASP A 335 -0.15 5.49 1.41
C ASP A 335 1.23 4.99 0.94
N GLU A 336 2.08 4.59 1.89
CA GLU A 336 3.41 4.02 1.69
C GLU A 336 3.84 3.08 2.84
N THR A 337 5.09 2.61 2.80
CA THR A 337 5.66 1.56 3.66
C THR A 337 6.17 2.00 5.03
N GLY A 338 6.46 3.28 5.26
CA GLY A 338 6.97 3.83 6.52
C GLY A 338 8.44 3.52 6.77
N GLY A 339 9.20 3.15 5.73
CA GLY A 339 10.56 2.62 5.85
C GLY A 339 10.63 1.27 6.59
N PHE A 340 9.50 0.59 6.77
CA PHE A 340 9.48 -0.78 7.29
C PHE A 340 9.93 -1.76 6.21
N PHE A 341 10.66 -2.78 6.63
CA PHE A 341 11.13 -3.84 5.76
C PHE A 341 9.96 -4.60 5.11
N ASP A 342 10.11 -4.82 3.81
CA ASP A 342 9.38 -5.82 3.05
C ASP A 342 10.35 -6.54 2.11
N HIS A 343 10.17 -7.85 1.95
CA HIS A 343 11.10 -8.67 1.17
C HIS A 343 10.84 -8.66 -0.34
N VAL A 344 9.77 -8.02 -0.81
CA VAL A 344 9.42 -7.97 -2.23
C VAL A 344 9.98 -6.72 -2.90
N GLN A 345 10.64 -6.93 -4.04
CA GLN A 345 11.27 -5.85 -4.78
C GLN A 345 10.21 -4.90 -5.39
N PRO A 346 10.35 -3.58 -5.22
CA PRO A 346 9.48 -2.62 -5.91
C PRO A 346 9.65 -2.72 -7.44
N PRO A 347 8.56 -2.80 -8.21
CA PRO A 347 8.62 -2.95 -9.66
C PRO A 347 8.83 -1.61 -10.39
N LEU A 348 9.25 -1.69 -11.65
CA LEU A 348 9.19 -0.57 -12.59
C LEU A 348 7.73 -0.21 -12.89
N ALA A 349 7.49 1.03 -13.30
CA ALA A 349 6.17 1.53 -13.67
C ALA A 349 6.24 2.57 -14.79
N VAL A 350 5.14 2.70 -15.52
CA VAL A 350 5.00 3.77 -16.51
C VAL A 350 4.99 5.13 -15.79
N ARG A 351 5.75 6.08 -16.34
CA ARG A 351 5.77 7.45 -15.82
C ARG A 351 4.38 8.07 -15.91
N PRO A 352 3.90 8.77 -14.87
CA PRO A 352 2.61 9.45 -14.93
C PRO A 352 2.66 10.71 -15.79
N ASP A 353 3.83 11.34 -15.92
CA ASP A 353 4.06 12.54 -16.72
C ASP A 353 5.57 12.74 -17.01
N ASN A 354 5.92 13.92 -17.54
CA ASN A 354 7.30 14.30 -17.87
C ASN A 354 8.02 15.05 -16.73
N LYS A 355 7.46 15.08 -15.52
CA LYS A 355 8.09 15.73 -14.36
C LYS A 355 9.06 14.78 -13.66
N SER A 356 9.93 15.35 -12.85
CA SER A 356 10.93 14.64 -12.04
C SER A 356 11.17 15.40 -10.75
N TYR A 357 11.58 14.71 -9.70
CA TYR A 357 11.95 15.30 -8.42
C TYR A 357 13.44 15.13 -8.16
N THR A 358 14.09 16.11 -7.52
CA THR A 358 15.50 16.02 -7.11
C THR A 358 15.65 16.46 -5.67
N GLU A 359 16.24 15.61 -4.84
CA GLU A 359 16.61 15.91 -3.46
C GLU A 359 18.12 15.73 -3.23
N THR A 360 18.61 16.34 -2.16
CA THR A 360 19.97 16.16 -1.67
C THR A 360 19.99 15.11 -0.58
N ALA A 361 20.67 13.99 -0.85
CA ALA A 361 20.85 12.90 0.10
C ALA A 361 21.72 13.32 1.31
N PRO A 362 21.71 12.56 2.41
CA PRO A 362 22.55 12.84 3.59
C PRO A 362 24.06 12.95 3.31
N ASP A 363 24.57 12.32 2.24
CA ASP A 363 25.97 12.43 1.81
C ASP A 363 26.28 13.71 0.99
N GLY A 364 25.30 14.61 0.85
CA GLY A 364 25.42 15.90 0.18
C GLY A 364 25.33 15.85 -1.34
N LYS A 365 25.08 14.68 -1.94
CA LYS A 365 24.89 14.53 -3.39
C LYS A 365 23.42 14.53 -3.75
N ASN A 366 23.12 14.93 -4.97
CA ASN A 366 21.75 14.94 -5.48
C ASN A 366 21.38 13.62 -6.15
N TYR A 367 20.12 13.22 -5.97
CA TYR A 367 19.48 12.14 -6.71
C TYR A 367 18.22 12.66 -7.39
N THR A 368 17.96 12.22 -8.63
CA THR A 368 16.75 12.60 -9.38
C THR A 368 15.85 11.39 -9.59
N LEU A 369 14.62 11.45 -9.07
CA LEU A 369 13.56 10.49 -9.30
C LEU A 369 12.75 10.87 -10.54
N ASN A 370 12.61 9.91 -11.45
CA ASN A 370 11.89 10.05 -12.71
C ASN A 370 10.44 9.55 -12.66
N PHE A 371 10.01 9.01 -11.52
CA PHE A 371 8.71 8.38 -11.35
C PHE A 371 8.45 7.24 -12.36
N ASP A 372 9.48 6.44 -12.65
CA ASP A 372 9.47 5.28 -13.55
C ASP A 372 9.49 3.93 -12.81
N ARG A 373 9.19 3.96 -11.51
CA ARG A 373 9.05 2.82 -10.62
C ARG A 373 8.04 3.10 -9.50
N LEU A 374 7.57 2.04 -8.87
CA LEU A 374 6.74 2.09 -7.67
C LEU A 374 7.62 2.09 -6.42
N GLY A 375 7.03 2.33 -5.25
CA GLY A 375 7.69 2.13 -3.97
C GLY A 375 7.44 0.74 -3.38
N GLY A 376 7.67 0.61 -2.08
CA GLY A 376 7.58 -0.66 -1.38
C GLY A 376 6.15 -1.24 -1.34
N ARG A 377 6.05 -2.52 -0.99
CA ARG A 377 4.80 -3.27 -0.97
C ARG A 377 4.02 -3.01 0.32
N MET A 378 2.71 -2.84 0.20
CA MET A 378 1.80 -2.48 1.28
C MET A 378 0.67 -3.50 1.39
N PRO A 379 0.12 -3.73 2.59
CA PRO A 379 -1.07 -4.54 2.74
C PRO A 379 -2.28 -3.80 2.17
N THR A 380 -3.15 -4.51 1.46
CA THR A 380 -4.36 -3.94 0.86
C THR A 380 -5.46 -4.98 0.79
N TRP A 381 -6.70 -4.55 1.03
CA TRP A 381 -7.89 -5.41 1.00
C TRP A 381 -9.00 -4.85 0.12
N LEU A 382 -9.71 -5.77 -0.53
CA LEU A 382 -10.98 -5.50 -1.22
C LEU A 382 -12.12 -6.14 -0.43
N ILE A 383 -13.01 -5.31 0.11
CA ILE A 383 -14.05 -5.72 1.04
C ILE A 383 -15.42 -5.40 0.43
N SER A 384 -16.21 -6.44 0.19
CA SER A 384 -17.56 -6.32 -0.38
C SER A 384 -18.31 -7.64 -0.16
N PRO A 385 -19.66 -7.63 -0.11
CA PRO A 385 -20.42 -8.89 -0.17
C PRO A 385 -20.18 -9.67 -1.47
N TYR A 386 -19.61 -9.04 -2.50
CA TYR A 386 -19.28 -9.70 -3.78
C TYR A 386 -17.81 -10.13 -3.90
N ALA A 387 -16.95 -9.74 -2.95
CA ALA A 387 -15.54 -10.15 -2.96
C ALA A 387 -15.41 -11.65 -2.63
N PRO A 388 -14.47 -12.37 -3.27
CA PRO A 388 -14.24 -13.78 -2.97
C PRO A 388 -13.73 -13.93 -1.53
N PRO A 389 -14.29 -14.89 -0.76
CA PRO A 389 -13.96 -15.03 0.65
C PRO A 389 -12.57 -15.64 0.84
N GLY A 390 -11.75 -14.99 1.66
CA GLY A 390 -10.42 -15.47 2.03
C GLY A 390 -9.45 -15.64 0.86
N HIS A 391 -9.66 -14.88 -0.21
CA HIS A 391 -8.89 -14.96 -1.45
C HIS A 391 -7.61 -14.14 -1.34
N VAL A 392 -6.49 -14.72 -1.78
CA VAL A 392 -5.24 -13.99 -1.92
C VAL A 392 -5.04 -13.68 -3.39
N GLU A 393 -5.17 -12.40 -3.74
CA GLU A 393 -4.96 -11.91 -5.09
C GLU A 393 -3.47 -11.62 -5.31
N ASN A 394 -2.90 -12.14 -6.39
CA ASN A 394 -1.47 -11.96 -6.65
C ASN A 394 -1.24 -10.68 -7.47
N TYR A 395 -1.25 -10.84 -8.79
CA TYR A 395 -0.92 -9.79 -9.75
C TYR A 395 -2.13 -9.55 -10.63
N GLY A 396 -2.35 -8.29 -10.98
CA GLY A 396 -3.34 -7.95 -11.98
C GLY A 396 -2.77 -8.02 -13.39
N VAL A 397 -3.63 -7.71 -14.37
CA VAL A 397 -3.23 -7.64 -15.78
C VAL A 397 -3.19 -6.18 -16.23
N ASN A 398 -2.04 -5.75 -16.73
CA ASN A 398 -1.91 -4.45 -17.38
C ASN A 398 -2.77 -4.43 -18.65
N PRO A 399 -3.76 -3.52 -18.75
CA PRO A 399 -4.73 -3.53 -19.84
C PRO A 399 -4.14 -3.11 -21.19
N VAL A 400 -2.99 -2.44 -21.20
CA VAL A 400 -2.29 -2.01 -22.42
C VAL A 400 -1.35 -3.10 -22.92
N THR A 401 -0.60 -3.74 -22.03
CA THR A 401 0.46 -4.70 -22.41
C THR A 401 0.01 -6.15 -22.34
N GLY A 402 -1.07 -6.45 -21.61
CA GLY A 402 -1.55 -7.80 -21.32
C GLY A 402 -0.65 -8.59 -20.35
N LYS A 403 0.36 -7.94 -19.75
CA LYS A 403 1.30 -8.58 -18.83
C LYS A 403 0.77 -8.57 -17.39
N SER A 404 1.20 -9.56 -16.63
CA SER A 404 1.02 -9.60 -15.18
C SER A 404 1.83 -8.49 -14.53
N GLU A 405 1.19 -7.63 -13.74
CA GLU A 405 1.82 -6.49 -13.06
C GLU A 405 1.25 -6.31 -11.65
N SER A 406 2.05 -5.70 -10.77
CA SER A 406 1.60 -5.35 -9.41
C SER A 406 0.50 -4.29 -9.45
N TYR A 407 -0.35 -4.32 -8.43
CA TYR A 407 -1.29 -3.24 -8.17
C TYR A 407 -0.60 -2.05 -7.50
N SER A 408 -1.25 -0.89 -7.54
CA SER A 408 -0.87 0.29 -6.76
C SER A 408 -2.09 1.15 -6.47
N ALA A 409 -1.93 2.26 -5.76
CA ALA A 409 -3.04 3.20 -5.53
C ALA A 409 -3.76 3.63 -6.84
N THR A 410 -3.04 3.71 -7.97
CA THR A 410 -3.62 4.05 -9.27
C THR A 410 -4.52 2.95 -9.88
N SER A 411 -4.44 1.71 -9.38
CA SER A 411 -5.38 0.62 -9.70
C SER A 411 -6.79 0.92 -9.23
N VAL A 412 -6.94 1.69 -8.15
CA VAL A 412 -8.26 2.19 -7.70
C VAL A 412 -8.82 3.14 -8.75
N LEU A 413 -8.04 4.13 -9.18
CA LEU A 413 -8.46 5.08 -10.23
C LEU A 413 -8.84 4.36 -11.53
N LYS A 414 -8.07 3.35 -11.93
CA LYS A 414 -8.41 2.54 -13.12
C LYS A 414 -9.76 1.84 -12.97
N THR A 415 -10.00 1.25 -11.81
CA THR A 415 -11.27 0.55 -11.53
C THR A 415 -12.45 1.53 -11.43
N LEU A 416 -12.25 2.73 -10.87
CA LEU A 416 -13.25 3.81 -10.89
C LEU A 416 -13.56 4.29 -12.32
N GLY A 417 -12.55 4.33 -13.19
CA GLY A 417 -12.72 4.60 -14.61
C GLY A 417 -13.65 3.60 -15.29
N TYR A 418 -13.52 2.31 -14.97
CA TYR A 418 -14.48 1.29 -15.42
C TYR A 418 -15.85 1.45 -14.80
N LEU A 419 -15.95 1.74 -13.50
CA LEU A 419 -17.23 1.87 -12.79
C LEU A 419 -18.07 3.05 -13.31
N TRP A 420 -17.45 4.20 -13.57
CA TRP A 420 -18.15 5.45 -13.89
C TRP A 420 -17.88 6.00 -15.29
N ASP A 421 -17.27 5.20 -16.18
CA ASP A 421 -16.91 5.61 -17.54
C ASP A 421 -16.04 6.88 -17.57
N LEU A 422 -15.04 6.92 -16.69
CA LEU A 422 -14.07 8.03 -16.63
C LEU A 422 -12.91 7.79 -17.58
N GLU A 423 -12.33 8.88 -18.07
CA GLU A 423 -11.06 8.83 -18.79
C GLU A 423 -9.91 8.59 -17.80
N ASP A 424 -8.90 7.85 -18.23
CA ASP A 424 -7.71 7.60 -17.42
C ASP A 424 -6.91 8.91 -17.29
N ALA A 425 -6.68 9.39 -16.06
CA ALA A 425 -6.07 10.70 -15.81
C ALA A 425 -4.61 10.81 -16.29
N THR A 426 -3.86 9.70 -16.27
CA THR A 426 -2.44 9.67 -16.64
C THR A 426 -2.09 8.38 -17.41
N PRO A 427 -0.97 8.35 -18.16
CA PRO A 427 -0.42 7.12 -18.71
C PRO A 427 -0.20 6.04 -17.65
N ARG A 428 0.15 6.41 -16.42
CA ARG A 428 0.28 5.46 -15.32
C ARG A 428 -1.05 4.78 -15.01
N VAL A 429 -2.12 5.55 -14.77
CA VAL A 429 -3.48 5.00 -14.57
C VAL A 429 -3.90 4.11 -15.75
N SER A 430 -3.59 4.53 -16.98
CA SER A 430 -3.91 3.76 -18.20
C SER A 430 -3.28 2.36 -18.23
N HIS A 431 -2.12 2.19 -17.58
CA HIS A 431 -1.39 0.92 -17.53
C HIS A 431 -1.64 0.13 -16.24
N SER A 432 -2.30 0.72 -15.24
CA SER A 432 -2.54 0.07 -13.96
C SER A 432 -3.52 -1.08 -14.10
N PRO A 433 -3.25 -2.24 -13.47
CA PRO A 433 -4.25 -3.30 -13.40
C PRO A 433 -5.50 -2.87 -12.63
N ALA A 434 -6.68 -3.27 -13.12
CA ALA A 434 -7.95 -3.11 -12.42
C ALA A 434 -8.30 -4.38 -11.62
N PHE A 435 -9.25 -4.26 -10.70
CA PHE A 435 -9.73 -5.38 -9.87
C PHE A 435 -11.24 -5.64 -10.02
N ASP A 436 -11.81 -5.21 -11.14
CA ASP A 436 -13.22 -5.39 -11.50
C ASP A 436 -13.66 -6.88 -11.54
N HIS A 437 -12.76 -7.77 -11.95
CA HIS A 437 -12.99 -9.22 -12.01
C HIS A 437 -13.16 -9.89 -10.64
N LEU A 438 -12.75 -9.23 -9.55
CA LEU A 438 -12.89 -9.72 -8.18
C LEU A 438 -14.29 -9.47 -7.60
N ILE A 439 -15.14 -8.72 -8.31
CA ILE A 439 -16.53 -8.54 -7.93
C ILE A 439 -17.37 -9.67 -8.55
N GLY A 440 -17.90 -10.54 -7.70
CA GLY A 440 -18.72 -11.67 -8.10
C GLY A 440 -20.17 -11.29 -8.45
N PRO A 441 -20.94 -12.22 -9.04
CA PRO A 441 -22.31 -11.96 -9.48
C PRO A 441 -23.36 -12.01 -8.36
N ARG A 442 -23.02 -12.50 -7.17
CA ARG A 442 -23.96 -12.71 -6.05
C ARG A 442 -23.37 -12.24 -4.74
N ALA A 443 -24.17 -11.51 -3.97
CA ALA A 443 -23.83 -11.11 -2.63
C ALA A 443 -23.76 -12.34 -1.70
N ARG A 444 -22.71 -12.44 -0.91
CA ARG A 444 -22.53 -13.50 0.09
C ARG A 444 -23.19 -13.08 1.41
N ALA A 445 -24.14 -13.88 1.88
CA ALA A 445 -24.73 -13.70 3.20
C ALA A 445 -23.75 -14.05 4.35
N SER A 446 -22.65 -14.74 4.04
CA SER A 446 -21.65 -15.18 5.01
C SER A 446 -20.67 -14.10 5.47
N ALA A 447 -20.69 -12.90 4.88
CA ALA A 447 -19.83 -11.80 5.35
C ALA A 447 -20.15 -11.47 6.82
N PRO A 448 -19.14 -11.45 7.72
CA PRO A 448 -19.37 -11.38 9.16
C PRO A 448 -20.05 -10.07 9.53
N MET A 449 -20.92 -10.10 10.54
CA MET A 449 -21.56 -8.88 11.04
C MET A 449 -20.59 -8.00 11.84
N THR A 450 -19.60 -8.63 12.47
CA THR A 450 -18.62 -7.97 13.33
C THR A 450 -17.25 -8.59 13.10
N LEU A 451 -16.18 -7.80 13.23
CA LEU A 451 -14.80 -8.29 13.25
C LEU A 451 -14.34 -8.57 14.68
N ALA A 452 -13.22 -9.25 14.85
CA ALA A 452 -12.56 -9.45 16.13
C ALA A 452 -12.27 -8.11 16.83
N VAL A 453 -12.18 -8.15 18.17
CA VAL A 453 -11.82 -6.96 18.95
C VAL A 453 -10.30 -6.76 18.83
N PRO A 454 -9.83 -5.53 18.54
CA PRO A 454 -8.40 -5.25 18.49
C PRO A 454 -7.66 -5.69 19.75
N HIS A 455 -6.44 -6.19 19.58
CA HIS A 455 -5.55 -6.47 20.69
C HIS A 455 -5.18 -5.17 21.42
N VAL A 456 -5.16 -5.22 22.75
CA VAL A 456 -4.67 -4.11 23.57
C VAL A 456 -3.23 -4.41 23.93
N PHE A 457 -2.30 -3.57 23.45
CA PHE A 457 -0.90 -3.64 23.82
C PHE A 457 -0.72 -3.02 25.21
N PRO A 458 -0.33 -3.80 26.24
CA PRO A 458 -0.27 -3.31 27.62
C PRO A 458 0.87 -2.32 27.87
N ASP A 459 1.95 -2.41 27.09
CA ASP A 459 3.11 -1.53 27.14
C ASP A 459 3.19 -0.75 25.82
N ALA A 460 2.44 0.34 25.70
CA ALA A 460 2.61 1.28 24.59
C ALA A 460 4.02 1.90 24.70
N VAL A 461 4.90 1.56 23.75
CA VAL A 461 6.23 2.17 23.59
C VAL A 461 6.49 2.44 22.12
#